data_AF-K7R7S2-F1
#
_entry.id   AF-K7R7S2-F1
#
_cell.length_a   1.000
_cell.length_b   1.000
_cell.length_c   1.000
_cell.angle_alpha   90.00
_cell.angle_beta   90.00
_cell.angle_gamma   90.00
#
_symmetry.space_group_name_H-M   'P 1'
#
loop_
_entity.id
_entity.type
_entity.pdbx_description
1 polymer ?
#
loop_
_entity_poly.entity_id
_entity_poly.type
_entity_poly.pdbx_seq_one_letter_code
_entity_poly.pdbx_strand_id
1 'polypeptide(L)' 'DAITPGDFIQFAAALSLSICPGAPQVPFFIGRPQPVAPAPDFIVPQPVNSTTELIESFAAINLTAADLVALLGSHTA' A
#
# COMPACT_ATOMS: atom_id res chain seq x y z
N ASP A 1 -1.46 -19.13 16.78
CA ASP A 1 -0.45 -18.28 16.13
C ASP A 1 -0.26 -18.64 14.65
N ALA A 2 -1.28 -18.40 13.80
CA ALA A 2 -1.25 -18.89 12.42
C ALA A 2 -0.67 -17.87 11.41
N ILE A 3 -0.85 -16.56 11.64
CA ILE A 3 -0.37 -15.47 10.76
C ILE A 3 -0.30 -14.14 11.53
N THR A 4 0.67 -13.26 11.24
CA THR A 4 0.73 -11.93 11.87
C THR A 4 -0.25 -10.97 11.18
N PRO A 5 -0.70 -9.88 11.84
CA PRO A 5 -1.59 -8.90 11.20
C PRO A 5 -1.00 -8.30 9.93
N GLY A 6 0.32 -8.03 9.92
CA GLY A 6 1.02 -7.53 8.75
C GLY A 6 1.02 -8.52 7.58
N ASP A 7 1.23 -9.81 7.87
CA ASP A 7 1.17 -10.86 6.84
C ASP A 7 -0.26 -11.04 6.33
N PHE A 8 -1.26 -10.98 7.22
CA PHE A 8 -2.66 -11.14 6.84
C PHE A 8 -3.15 -10.01 5.91
N ILE A 9 -2.84 -8.74 6.21
CA ILE A 9 -3.21 -7.59 5.37
C ILE A 9 -2.66 -7.75 3.95
N GLN A 10 -1.39 -8.10 3.84
CA GLN A 10 -0.71 -8.19 2.54
C GLN A 10 -1.14 -9.45 1.76
N PHE A 11 -1.40 -10.56 2.45
CA PHE A 11 -1.95 -11.77 1.84
C PHE A 11 -3.36 -11.52 1.29
N ALA A 12 -4.24 -10.91 2.09
CA ALA A 12 -5.60 -10.60 1.69
C ALA A 12 -5.63 -9.64 0.49
N ALA A 13 -4.75 -8.62 0.48
CA ALA A 13 -4.61 -7.70 -0.65
C ALA A 13 -4.19 -8.44 -1.94
N ALA A 14 -3.12 -9.25 -1.89
CA ALA A 14 -2.67 -10.02 -3.06
C ALA A 14 -3.74 -11.00 -3.57
N LEU A 15 -4.43 -11.69 -2.65
CA LEU A 15 -5.52 -12.59 -3.00
C LEU A 15 -6.69 -11.83 -3.66
N SER A 16 -7.07 -10.66 -3.13
CA SER A 16 -8.18 -9.86 -3.67
C SER A 16 -7.91 -9.36 -5.10
N LEU A 17 -6.65 -9.11 -5.46
CA LEU A 17 -6.30 -8.70 -6.82
C LEU A 17 -6.41 -9.87 -7.81
N SER A 18 -6.22 -11.12 -7.37
CA SER A 18 -6.28 -12.29 -8.24
C SER A 18 -7.68 -12.56 -8.83
N ILE A 19 -8.73 -11.98 -8.25
CA ILE A 19 -10.11 -12.11 -8.71
C ILE A 19 -10.55 -10.95 -9.63
N CYS A 20 -9.72 -9.92 -9.78
CA CYS A 20 -10.00 -8.77 -10.65
C CYS A 20 -9.36 -9.01 -12.04
N PRO A 21 -10.14 -9.08 -13.14
CA PRO A 21 -9.58 -9.28 -14.48
C PRO A 21 -8.57 -8.19 -14.86
N GLY A 22 -7.36 -8.59 -15.27
CA GLY A 22 -6.31 -7.65 -15.69
C GLY A 22 -5.53 -6.98 -14.54
N ALA A 23 -5.89 -7.25 -13.29
CA ALA A 23 -5.11 -6.78 -12.15
C ALA A 23 -3.74 -7.48 -12.06
N PRO A 24 -2.73 -6.81 -11.49
CA PRO A 24 -1.41 -7.40 -11.33
C PRO A 24 -1.41 -8.56 -10.33
N GLN A 25 -0.57 -9.56 -10.58
CA GLN A 25 -0.24 -10.61 -9.61
C GLN A 25 0.88 -10.12 -8.71
N VAL A 26 0.52 -9.56 -7.54
CA VAL A 26 1.49 -9.00 -6.59
C VAL A 26 2.18 -10.14 -5.82
N PRO A 27 3.52 -10.17 -5.76
CA PRO A 27 4.25 -11.16 -4.96
C PRO A 27 3.90 -11.07 -3.47
N PHE A 28 3.63 -12.21 -2.84
CA PHE A 28 3.40 -12.31 -1.41
C PHE A 28 4.64 -12.90 -0.70
N PHE A 29 5.03 -12.27 0.40
CA PHE A 29 6.08 -12.72 1.31
C PHE A 29 5.52 -12.82 2.73
N ILE A 30 5.94 -13.84 3.48
CA ILE A 30 5.48 -14.15 4.85
C ILE A 30 6.64 -14.01 5.85
N GLY A 31 6.34 -13.66 7.10
CA GLY A 31 7.32 -13.56 8.18
C GLY A 31 7.44 -12.17 8.80
N ARG A 32 6.46 -11.27 8.60
CA ARG A 32 6.47 -9.95 9.25
C ARG A 32 6.34 -10.14 10.77
N PRO A 33 7.10 -9.38 11.59
CA PRO A 33 6.98 -9.42 13.04
C PRO A 33 5.63 -8.84 13.51
N GLN A 34 5.29 -9.06 14.79
CA GLN A 34 4.15 -8.40 15.41
C GLN A 34 4.39 -6.87 15.45
N PRO A 35 3.34 -6.05 15.23
CA PRO A 35 3.46 -4.60 15.34
C PRO A 35 3.83 -4.21 16.78
N VAL A 36 4.72 -3.22 16.91
CA VAL A 36 5.26 -2.79 18.22
C VAL A 36 4.62 -1.52 18.75
N ALA A 37 3.99 -0.72 17.88
CA ALA A 37 3.38 0.57 18.20
C ALA A 37 2.40 0.98 17.08
N PRO A 38 1.45 1.89 17.35
CA PRO A 38 0.65 2.52 16.31
C PRO A 38 1.51 3.39 15.38
N ALA A 39 1.02 3.60 14.15
CA ALA A 39 1.63 4.55 13.23
C ALA A 39 1.41 6.00 13.72
N PRO A 40 2.34 6.93 13.44
CA PRO A 40 2.12 8.36 13.68
C PRO A 40 0.91 8.90 12.92
N ASP A 41 0.28 9.93 13.46
CA ASP A 41 -0.79 10.65 12.76
C ASP A 41 -0.28 11.38 11.52
N PHE A 42 -1.20 11.67 10.59
CA PHE A 42 -0.97 12.50 9.39
C PHE A 42 0.08 11.98 8.40
N ILE A 43 0.40 10.68 8.41
CA ILE A 43 1.28 10.06 7.41
C ILE A 43 0.54 9.49 6.17
N VAL A 44 -0.80 9.59 6.16
CA VAL A 44 -1.64 9.10 5.05
C VAL A 44 -2.04 10.29 4.17
N PRO A 45 -1.70 10.26 2.86
CA PRO A 45 -2.09 11.30 1.92
C PRO A 45 -3.61 11.46 1.82
N GLN A 46 -4.09 12.69 1.75
CA GLN A 46 -5.52 13.01 1.70
C GLN A 46 -5.93 13.50 0.31
N PRO A 47 -7.19 13.28 -0.10
CA PRO A 47 -7.69 13.75 -1.41
C PRO A 47 -7.74 15.29 -1.54
N VAL A 48 -7.60 16.02 -0.43
CA VAL A 48 -7.56 17.48 -0.40
C VAL A 48 -6.14 18.05 -0.52
N ASN A 49 -5.10 17.20 -0.47
CA ASN A 49 -3.72 17.65 -0.66
C ASN A 49 -3.49 18.07 -2.11
N SER A 50 -2.60 19.04 -2.30
CA SER A 50 -2.10 19.43 -3.61
C SER A 50 -1.24 18.32 -4.22
N THR A 51 -1.08 18.31 -5.54
CA THR A 51 -0.24 17.32 -6.23
C THR A 51 1.21 17.33 -5.74
N THR A 52 1.76 18.49 -5.42
CA THR A 52 3.11 18.62 -4.85
C THR A 52 3.22 17.92 -3.50
N GLU A 53 2.28 18.16 -2.59
CA GLU A 53 2.25 17.50 -1.27
C GLU A 53 2.10 15.97 -1.40
N LEU A 54 1.31 15.50 -2.36
CA LEU A 54 1.16 14.05 -2.63
C LEU A 54 2.47 13.43 -3.11
N ILE A 55 3.17 14.06 -4.05
CA ILE A 55 4.46 13.58 -4.56
C ILE A 55 5.52 13.59 -3.45
N GLU A 56 5.56 14.65 -2.64
CA GLU A 56 6.48 14.74 -1.49
C GLU A 56 6.22 13.66 -0.44
N SER A 57 4.95 13.34 -0.17
CA SER A 57 4.57 12.28 0.77
C SER A 57 5.04 10.90 0.31
N PHE A 58 4.98 10.61 -0.99
CA PHE A 58 5.49 9.35 -1.56
C PHE A 58 7.03 9.35 -1.60
N ALA A 59 7.66 10.48 -1.89
CA ALA A 59 9.11 10.62 -1.84
C ALA A 59 9.66 10.36 -0.43
N ALA A 60 8.93 10.73 0.62
CA ALA A 60 9.30 10.46 2.02
C ALA A 60 9.38 8.95 2.36
N ILE A 61 8.74 8.07 1.56
CA ILE A 61 8.83 6.61 1.68
C ILE A 61 9.62 5.97 0.52
N ASN A 62 10.46 6.77 -0.17
CA ASN A 62 11.29 6.36 -1.30
C ASN A 62 10.51 5.88 -2.54
N LEU A 63 9.32 6.42 -2.77
CA LEU A 63 8.54 6.21 -3.99
C LEU A 63 8.59 7.47 -4.87
N THR A 64 8.74 7.26 -6.17
CA THR A 64 8.80 8.34 -7.16
C THR A 64 7.41 8.83 -7.54
N ALA A 65 7.33 9.95 -8.27
CA ALA A 65 6.08 10.41 -8.87
C ALA A 65 5.49 9.36 -9.85
N ALA A 66 6.33 8.58 -10.53
CA ALA A 66 5.88 7.49 -11.38
C ALA A 66 5.26 6.34 -10.57
N ASP A 67 5.82 6.03 -9.41
CA ASP A 67 5.26 5.01 -8.49
C ASP A 67 3.92 5.46 -7.92
N LEU A 68 3.76 6.76 -7.57
CA LEU A 68 2.46 7.33 -7.17
C LEU A 68 1.41 7.10 -8.26
N VAL A 69 1.72 7.44 -9.51
CA VAL A 69 0.79 7.23 -10.64
C VAL A 69 0.48 5.75 -10.83
N ALA A 70 1.48 4.86 -10.72
CA ALA A 70 1.27 3.42 -10.83
C ALA A 70 0.36 2.88 -9.73
N LEU A 71 0.55 3.31 -8.47
CA LEU A 71 -0.23 2.86 -7.31
C LEU A 71 -1.68 3.38 -7.34
N LEU A 72 -1.94 4.53 -7.98
CA LEU A 72 -3.30 5.02 -8.25
C LEU A 72 -4.09 4.11 -9.20
N GLY A 73 -3.44 3.15 -9.88
CA GLY A 73 -4.15 2.07 -10.60
C GLY A 73 -5.11 1.27 -9.71
N SER A 74 -4.92 1.31 -8.38
CA SER A 74 -5.86 0.75 -7.39
C SER A 74 -7.26 1.40 -7.40
N HIS A 75 -7.42 2.58 -8.01
CA HIS A 75 -8.71 3.25 -8.19
C HIS A 75 -9.44 2.83 -9.49
N THR A 76 -8.93 1.84 -10.22
CA THR A 76 -9.61 1.29 -11.41
C THR A 76 -10.80 0.45 -10.99
N ALA A 77 -11.94 0.64 -11.66
CA ALA A 77 -13.17 -0.13 -11.46
C ALA A 77 -13.07 -1.56 -12.01
#